data_AF-A0A1F3EWI4-F1
#
_entry.id   AF-A0A1F3EWI4-F1
#
_cell.length_a   1.000
_cell.length_b   1.000
_cell.length_c   1.000
_cell.angle_alpha   90.00
_cell.angle_beta   90.00
_cell.angle_gamma   90.00
#
_symmetry.space_group_name_H-M   'P 1'
#
loop_
_entity.id
_entity.type
_entity.pdbx_description
1 polymer ?
#
loop_
_entity_poly.entity_id
_entity_poly.type
_entity_poly.pdbx_seq_one_letter_code
_entity_poly.pdbx_strand_id
1 'polypeptide(L)' 'MLAVIGTYQNGFVKFDRDLTFKNPVKVIITFLEEIEINSEQNLNLSDFSFAKSKKLLKDFKGSFSDTVVEERRKA' A
#
# COMPACT_ATOMS: atom_id res chain seq x y z
N MET A 1 -14.98 -29.86 -2.02
CA MET A 1 -14.43 -28.51 -2.23
C MET A 1 -15.08 -27.97 -3.50
N LEU A 2 -15.81 -26.86 -3.45
CA LEU A 2 -16.47 -26.27 -4.62
C LEU A 2 -15.56 -25.19 -5.18
N ALA A 3 -15.07 -25.37 -6.41
CA ALA A 3 -14.34 -24.34 -7.14
C ALA A 3 -15.33 -23.56 -8.00
N VAL A 4 -15.32 -22.24 -7.88
CA VAL A 4 -16.20 -21.35 -8.64
C VAL A 4 -15.32 -20.43 -9.47
N ILE A 5 -15.65 -20.30 -10.75
CA ILE A 5 -14.98 -19.41 -11.68
C ILE A 5 -15.82 -18.15 -11.83
N GLY A 6 -15.14 -17.02 -11.92
CA GLY A 6 -15.77 -15.73 -12.13
C GLY A 6 -14.73 -14.71 -12.56
N THR A 7 -15.23 -13.57 -13.02
CA THR A 7 -14.39 -12.44 -13.40
C THR A 7 -14.22 -11.50 -12.20
N TYR A 8 -12.98 -11.11 -11.91
CA TYR A 8 -12.67 -10.10 -10.90
C TYR A 8 -12.41 -8.74 -11.55
N GLN A 9 -13.01 -7.68 -11.01
CA GLN A 9 -12.73 -6.31 -11.40
C GLN A 9 -12.93 -5.36 -10.22
N ASN A 10 -11.90 -4.58 -9.88
CA ASN A 10 -11.96 -3.49 -8.89
C ASN A 10 -12.58 -3.89 -7.52
N GLY A 11 -12.20 -5.04 -6.98
CA GLY A 11 -12.70 -5.52 -5.69
C GLY A 11 -14.00 -6.34 -5.77
N PHE A 12 -14.61 -6.45 -6.94
CA PHE A 12 -15.83 -7.23 -7.16
C PHE A 12 -15.54 -8.51 -7.93
N VAL A 13 -16.03 -9.65 -7.42
CA VAL A 13 -16.04 -10.92 -8.13
C VAL A 13 -17.44 -11.16 -8.66
N LYS A 14 -17.59 -11.24 -9.98
CA LYS A 14 -18.83 -11.67 -10.62
C LYS A 14 -18.68 -13.13 -11.03
N PHE A 15 -19.48 -14.00 -10.43
CA PHE A 15 -19.51 -15.42 -10.79
C PHE A 15 -20.24 -15.62 -12.11
N ASP A 16 -19.77 -16.58 -12.92
CA ASP A 16 -20.40 -16.91 -14.21
C ASP A 16 -21.76 -17.60 -14.02
N ARG A 17 -22.03 -18.10 -12.82
CA ARG A 17 -23.27 -18.76 -12.44
C ARG A 17 -23.84 -18.12 -11.18
N ASP A 18 -25.15 -18.01 -11.11
CA ASP A 18 -25.84 -17.54 -9.92
C ASP A 18 -25.70 -18.58 -8.80
N LEU A 19 -25.16 -18.13 -7.66
CA LEU A 19 -24.99 -18.94 -6.46
C LEU A 19 -25.77 -18.30 -5.31
N THR A 20 -26.68 -19.07 -4.73
CA THR A 20 -27.46 -18.64 -3.57
C THR A 20 -26.97 -19.39 -2.33
N PHE A 21 -26.56 -18.64 -1.32
CA PHE A 21 -26.17 -19.18 -0.02
C PHE A 21 -27.14 -18.67 1.03
N LYS A 22 -27.65 -19.57 1.89
CA LYS A 22 -28.58 -19.19 2.97
C LYS A 22 -27.90 -18.33 4.04
N ASN A 23 -26.59 -18.50 4.22
CA ASN A 23 -25.79 -17.82 5.22
C ASN A 23 -24.53 -17.22 4.56
N PRO A 24 -23.92 -16.17 5.14
CA PRO A 24 -22.63 -15.67 4.69
C PRO A 24 -21.54 -16.74 4.78
N VAL A 25 -20.72 -16.86 3.73
CA VAL A 25 -19.63 -17.85 3.63
C VAL A 25 -18.30 -17.13 3.45
N LYS A 26 -17.28 -17.53 4.20
CA LYS A 26 -15.90 -17.06 3.97
C LYS A 26 -15.31 -17.75 2.74
N VAL A 27 -14.66 -16.99 1.87
CA VAL A 27 -14.07 -17.49 0.63
C VAL A 27 -12.59 -17.11 0.54
N ILE A 28 -11.82 -17.96 -0.14
CA ILE A 28 -10.44 -17.68 -0.54
C ILE A 28 -10.49 -17.49 -2.06
N ILE A 29 -9.95 -16.38 -2.55
CA ILE A 29 -9.92 -16.06 -3.98
C ILE A 29 -8.53 -16.39 -4.50
N THR A 30 -8.47 -17.18 -5.57
CA THR A 30 -7.22 -17.51 -6.27
C THR A 30 -7.33 -17.00 -7.69
N PHE A 31 -6.39 -16.16 -8.09
CA PHE A 31 -6.30 -15.64 -9.45
C PHE A 31 -5.52 -16.64 -10.31
N LEU A 32 -6.04 -16.94 -11.50
CA LEU A 32 -5.43 -17.92 -12.41
C LEU A 32 -4.29 -17.33 -13.25
N GLU A 33 -4.25 -16.00 -13.37
CA GLU A 33 -3.25 -15.27 -14.14
C GLU A 33 -2.30 -14.52 -13.20
N GLU A 34 -1.08 -14.28 -13.67
CA GLU A 34 -0.17 -13.34 -13.02
C GLU A 34 -0.72 -11.93 -13.18
N ILE A 35 -1.24 -11.38 -12.08
CA ILE A 35 -1.78 -10.03 -12.06
C ILE A 35 -0.65 -9.07 -11.74
N GLU A 36 -0.39 -8.13 -12.64
CA GLU A 36 0.40 -6.94 -12.34
C GLU A 36 -0.40 -6.06 -11.38
N ILE A 37 -0.16 -6.25 -10.08
CA ILE A 37 -0.67 -5.32 -9.08
C ILE A 37 0.09 -4.02 -9.31
N ASN A 38 -0.59 -3.02 -9.89
CA ASN A 38 -0.14 -1.64 -9.82
C ASN A 38 -0.23 -1.21 -8.36
N SER A 39 0.76 -1.61 -7.54
CA SER A 39 0.95 -1.03 -6.22
C SER A 39 1.35 0.41 -6.47
N GLU A 40 0.35 1.30 -6.46
CA GLU A 40 0.60 2.73 -6.46
C GLU A 40 1.55 3.02 -5.30
N GLN A 41 2.71 3.62 -5.61
CA GLN A 41 3.76 4.08 -4.70
C GLN A 41 4.96 3.13 -4.48
N ASN A 42 5.48 2.51 -5.54
CA ASN A 42 6.92 2.24 -5.53
C ASN A 42 7.66 3.57 -5.76
N LEU A 43 8.25 4.11 -4.69
CA LEU A 43 9.12 5.28 -4.77
C LEU A 43 10.36 4.90 -5.58
N ASN A 44 10.62 5.64 -6.65
CA ASN A 44 11.83 5.49 -7.45
C ASN A 44 12.93 6.40 -6.90
N LEU A 45 14.19 6.04 -7.15
CA LEU A 45 15.34 6.87 -6.75
C LEU A 45 15.26 8.29 -7.32
N SER A 46 14.59 8.46 -8.47
CA SER A 46 14.31 9.76 -9.09
C SER A 46 13.40 10.67 -8.26
N ASP A 47 12.60 10.11 -7.35
CA ASP A 47 11.68 10.88 -6.50
C ASP A 47 12.45 11.60 -5.38
N PHE A 48 13.65 11.11 -5.04
CA PHE A 48 14.53 11.71 -4.05
C PHE A 48 15.44 12.76 -4.70
N SER A 49 15.46 13.97 -4.16
CA SER A 49 16.34 15.03 -4.65
C SER A 49 16.88 15.89 -3.52
N PHE A 50 18.20 15.80 -3.31
CA PHE A 50 18.91 16.60 -2.30
C PHE A 50 18.77 18.10 -2.57
N ALA A 51 18.71 18.53 -3.83
CA ALA A 51 18.51 19.92 -4.19
C ALA A 51 17.14 20.45 -3.72
N LYS A 52 16.06 19.66 -3.89
CA LYS A 52 14.73 20.00 -3.38
C LYS A 52 14.74 20.09 -1.85
N SER A 53 15.33 19.11 -1.17
CA SER A 53 15.46 19.11 0.29
C SER A 53 16.23 20.32 0.81
N LYS A 54 17.35 20.69 0.17
CA LYS A 54 18.14 21.88 0.52
C LYS A 54 17.32 23.18 0.39
N LYS A 55 16.49 23.29 -0.65
CA LYS A 55 15.62 24.46 -0.85
C LYS A 55 14.52 24.53 0.21
N LEU A 56 13.90 23.40 0.54
CA LEU A 56 12.88 23.29 1.58
C LEU A 56 13.44 23.66 2.96
N LEU A 57 14.67 23.22 3.27
CA LEU A 57 15.31 23.42 4.56
C LEU A 57 16.10 24.74 4.68
N LYS A 58 16.01 25.64 3.69
CA LYS A 58 16.84 26.87 3.64
C LYS A 58 16.66 27.76 4.88
N ASP A 59 15.46 27.78 5.45
CA ASP A 59 15.09 28.64 6.59
C ASP A 59 15.12 27.87 7.92
N PHE A 60 15.34 26.55 7.87
CA PHE A 60 15.36 25.72 9.06
C PHE A 60 16.72 25.83 9.76
N LYS A 61 16.72 26.36 10.99
CA LYS A 61 17.92 26.58 11.81
C LYS A 61 18.17 25.50 12.85
N GLY A 62 17.36 24.44 12.89
CA GLY A 62 17.50 23.35 13.86
C GLY A 62 18.52 22.30 13.43
N SER A 63 19.20 21.69 14.41
CA SER A 63 19.97 20.48 14.19
C SER A 63 19.18 19.27 14.66
N PHE A 64 19.18 18.20 13.87
CA PHE A 64 18.65 16.91 14.30
C PHE A 64 19.38 16.38 15.55
N SER A 65 20.65 16.73 15.71
CA SER A 65 21.43 16.31 16.89
C SER A 65 20.88 16.93 18.17
N ASP A 66 20.46 18.19 18.12
CA ASP A 66 19.92 18.90 19.29
C ASP A 66 18.60 18.26 19.74
N THR A 67 17.73 17.92 18.78
CA THR A 67 16.46 17.23 19.07
C THR A 67 16.66 15.86 19.71
N VAL A 68 17.67 15.09 19.25
CA VAL A 68 17.99 13.78 19.81
C VAL A 68 18.58 13.90 21.23
N VAL A 69 19.40 14.91 21.47
CA VAL A 69 19.96 15.18 22.81
C VAL A 69 18.85 15.59 23.78
N GLU A 70 17.91 16.43 23.36
CA GLU A 70 16.74 16.79 24.18
C GLU A 70 15.86 15.59 24.51
N GLU A 71 15.60 14.71 23.53
CA GLU A 71 14.82 13.49 23.73
C GLU A 71 15.46 12.60 24.82
N ARG A 72 16.77 12.36 24.72
CA ARG A 72 17.49 11.50 25.68
C ARG A 72 17.63 12.08 27.07
N ARG A 73 17.58 13.41 27.24
CA ARG A 73 17.62 14.05 28.56
C ARG A 73 16.27 14.04 29.28
N LYS A 74 15.18 13.81 28.55
CA LYS A 74 13.82 13.74 29.09
C LYS A 74 13.39 12.31 29.46
N ALA A 75 14.14 11.30 29.04
CA ALA A 75 13.99 9.89 29.42
C ALA A 75 14.75 9.59 30.72
#